data_AF-A0A7L4NWR1-F1
#
_entry.id   AF-A0A7L4NWR1-F1
#
_cell.length_a   1.000
_cell.length_b   1.000
_cell.length_c   1.000
_cell.angle_alpha   90.00
_cell.angle_beta   90.00
_cell.angle_gamma   90.00
#
_symmetry.space_group_name_H-M   'P 1'
#
loop_
_entity.id
_entity.type
_entity.pdbx_description
1 polymer ?
#
loop_
_entity_poly.entity_id
_entity_poly.type
_entity_poly.pdbx_seq_one_letter_code
_entity_poly.pdbx_strand_id
1 'polypeptide(L)'
;MSSGFKSTNRVKSSIVPWVLPREDIPINIELPKDMDFDTIQVKIPTDFKFVDFFNVGHVDYVDNVAVINGINRTKIPNTPLYFGFIVSSNEIPTKLKTSKRIIVEIHSNNKVIEKINLNARIFRPMLEITEIVEKIELNDDKKVYKVPMNLKYIGFGDIKLKREAEIEGRIVSQGQSLIDELLRRIYVDVQENATNETCENRNHLQLEEGAINRITSEIEKRIMEGNLEDVIDDIDPDFFEQYFTSTETKNEFLKIVYTRLDDILINFLTDIVDKYPTDNVRLQEPHTNIYTKIDSRIDKITIRVLYKDKLDNIYPPVEIQIKIIDQRIKNTEASINMPMVIKKWEEDPFLNVAEMEVKEDN
;
A
#
# COMPACT_ATOMS: atom_id res chain seq x y z
N MET A 1 51.81 11.63 25.54
CA MET A 1 51.81 10.18 25.29
C MET A 1 50.38 9.76 25.01
N SER A 2 50.02 9.64 23.73
CA SER A 2 48.68 9.23 23.30
C SER A 2 48.59 7.71 23.37
N SER A 3 47.84 7.19 24.34
CA SER A 3 47.45 5.78 24.34
C SER A 3 46.38 5.59 23.28
N GLY A 4 46.81 5.12 22.10
CA GLY A 4 45.91 4.75 21.01
C GLY A 4 44.98 3.62 21.45
N PHE A 5 43.68 3.88 21.33
CA PHE A 5 42.68 2.82 21.24
C PHE A 5 42.98 2.01 19.98
N LYS A 6 43.68 0.88 20.13
CA LYS A 6 43.75 -0.15 19.09
C LYS A 6 42.42 -0.91 19.14
N SER A 7 41.50 -0.56 18.24
CA SER A 7 40.38 -1.43 17.88
C SER A 7 40.96 -2.76 17.38
N THR A 8 40.85 -3.81 18.19
CA THR A 8 41.02 -5.18 17.72
C THR A 8 39.62 -5.71 17.43
N ASN A 9 39.21 -5.70 16.15
CA ASN A 9 37.95 -6.29 15.67
C ASN A 9 37.90 -7.81 15.95
N ARG A 10 37.64 -8.19 17.20
CA ARG A 10 37.46 -9.57 17.64
C ARG A 10 35.99 -9.97 17.71
N VAL A 11 35.12 -9.00 17.93
CA VAL A 11 33.67 -9.16 17.96
C VAL A 11 33.10 -8.81 16.59
N LYS A 12 32.28 -9.69 16.03
CA LYS A 12 31.53 -9.40 14.79
C LYS A 12 30.08 -9.13 15.14
N SER A 13 29.46 -8.24 14.39
CA SER A 13 28.06 -7.90 14.57
C SER A 13 27.37 -7.74 13.22
N SER A 14 26.13 -8.21 13.13
CA SER A 14 25.27 -8.06 11.97
C SER A 14 23.92 -7.52 12.40
N ILE A 15 23.42 -6.55 11.63
CA ILE A 15 22.10 -5.97 11.73
C ILE A 15 21.55 -5.85 10.31
N VAL A 16 20.25 -6.05 10.14
CA VAL A 16 19.60 -5.83 8.85
C VAL A 16 19.91 -4.40 8.32
N PRO A 17 20.18 -4.25 7.01
CA PRO A 17 20.65 -2.98 6.47
C PRO A 17 19.60 -1.87 6.59
N TRP A 18 18.31 -2.23 6.49
CA TRP A 18 17.17 -1.37 6.67
C TRP A 18 15.92 -2.18 6.96
N VAL A 19 14.89 -1.53 7.50
CA VAL A 19 13.57 -2.10 7.73
C VAL A 19 12.45 -1.08 7.50
N LEU A 20 11.20 -1.56 7.38
CA LEU A 20 10.00 -0.75 7.50
C LEU A 20 9.73 -0.33 8.96
N PRO A 21 8.91 0.70 9.19
CA PRO A 21 8.45 1.04 10.53
C PRO A 21 7.82 -0.18 11.23
N ARG A 22 8.09 -0.35 12.53
CA ARG A 22 7.61 -1.47 13.35
C ARG A 22 8.00 -2.88 12.90
N GLU A 23 8.76 -3.03 11.81
CA GLU A 23 9.31 -4.32 11.42
C GLU A 23 10.38 -4.75 12.42
N ASP A 24 10.44 -6.06 12.66
CA ASP A 24 11.42 -6.65 13.57
C ASP A 24 12.83 -6.54 12.99
N ILE A 25 13.76 -6.05 13.81
CA ILE A 25 15.16 -5.83 13.48
C ILE A 25 15.99 -6.87 14.23
N PRO A 26 16.32 -8.01 13.60
CA PRO A 26 17.18 -9.00 14.20
C PRO A 26 18.63 -8.50 14.21
N ILE A 27 19.28 -8.66 15.36
CA ILE A 27 20.67 -8.31 15.60
C ILE A 27 21.41 -9.55 16.07
N ASN A 28 22.57 -9.81 15.48
CA ASN A 28 23.43 -10.94 15.78
C ASN A 28 24.81 -10.44 16.18
N ILE A 29 25.36 -10.99 17.27
CA ILE A 29 26.69 -10.65 17.77
C ILE A 29 27.47 -11.95 18.01
N GLU A 30 28.66 -12.02 17.40
CA GLU A 30 29.61 -13.12 17.55
C GLU A 30 30.81 -12.65 18.39
N LEU A 31 31.02 -13.32 19.51
CA LEU A 31 32.15 -13.09 20.41
C LEU A 31 33.22 -14.20 20.22
N PRO A 32 34.50 -13.90 20.50
CA PRO A 32 35.52 -14.93 20.58
C PRO A 32 35.14 -16.02 21.59
N LYS A 33 35.43 -17.28 21.25
CA LYS A 33 35.13 -18.44 22.09
C LYS A 33 35.63 -18.30 23.54
N ASP A 34 36.83 -17.74 23.68
CA ASP A 34 37.54 -17.62 24.95
C ASP A 34 37.37 -16.23 25.59
N MET A 35 36.40 -15.43 25.13
CA MET A 35 36.08 -14.16 25.75
C MET A 35 35.44 -14.41 27.12
N ASP A 36 36.01 -13.79 28.14
CA ASP A 36 35.48 -13.79 29.50
C ASP A 36 34.80 -12.44 29.78
N PHE A 37 33.59 -12.49 30.34
CA PHE A 37 32.77 -11.32 30.61
C PHE A 37 31.77 -11.63 31.72
N ASP A 38 31.35 -10.60 32.46
CA ASP A 38 30.38 -10.72 33.53
C ASP A 38 28.96 -10.51 33.02
N THR A 39 28.76 -9.43 32.26
CA THR A 39 27.44 -9.01 31.77
C THR A 39 27.55 -8.35 30.39
N ILE A 40 26.45 -8.40 29.64
CA ILE A 40 26.28 -7.65 28.40
C ILE A 40 25.11 -6.70 28.59
N GLN A 41 25.35 -5.41 28.36
CA GLN A 41 24.32 -4.38 28.42
C GLN A 41 23.96 -3.95 27.00
N VAL A 42 22.69 -4.05 26.65
CA VAL A 42 22.14 -3.57 25.38
C VAL A 42 21.27 -2.36 25.66
N LYS A 43 21.64 -1.22 25.08
CA LYS A 43 20.84 0.02 25.12
C LYS A 43 20.24 0.28 23.74
N ILE A 44 18.93 0.35 23.69
CA ILE A 44 18.16 0.71 22.50
C ILE A 44 17.66 2.15 22.62
N PRO A 45 17.30 2.80 21.50
CA PRO A 45 16.58 4.08 21.51
C PRO A 45 15.27 3.99 22.31
N THR A 46 14.82 5.11 22.89
CA THR A 46 13.58 5.14 23.71
C THR A 46 12.31 4.91 22.89
N ASP A 47 12.35 5.16 21.58
CA ASP A 47 11.27 4.89 20.64
C ASP A 47 11.29 3.43 20.11
N PHE A 48 12.09 2.55 20.71
CA PHE A 48 12.19 1.14 20.38
C PHE A 48 11.79 0.25 21.57
N LYS A 49 11.49 -1.00 21.28
CA LYS A 49 11.28 -2.05 22.29
C LYS A 49 12.07 -3.30 21.96
N PHE A 50 12.44 -4.05 22.98
CA PHE A 50 12.89 -5.42 22.83
C PHE A 50 11.70 -6.33 22.50
N VAL A 51 11.88 -7.23 21.54
CA VAL A 51 10.86 -8.20 21.10
C VAL A 51 11.24 -9.59 21.57
N ASP A 52 12.49 -9.99 21.35
CA ASP A 52 12.98 -11.33 21.72
C ASP A 52 14.50 -11.35 21.92
N PHE A 53 15.01 -12.38 22.58
CA PHE A 53 16.44 -12.63 22.79
C PHE A 53 16.79 -14.09 22.45
N PHE A 54 17.96 -14.29 21.85
CA PHE A 54 18.42 -15.59 21.39
C PHE A 54 19.75 -15.98 21.99
N ASN A 55 19.87 -17.26 22.36
CA ASN A 55 21.08 -17.87 22.91
C ASN A 55 21.62 -17.19 24.18
N VAL A 56 20.72 -16.61 24.97
CA VAL A 56 20.99 -15.98 26.26
C VAL A 56 20.51 -16.90 27.40
N GLY A 57 21.18 -16.84 28.54
CA GLY A 57 20.81 -17.63 29.73
C GLY A 57 19.70 -16.96 30.54
N HIS A 58 19.94 -15.71 30.93
CA HIS A 58 18.98 -14.88 31.67
C HIS A 58 19.12 -13.43 31.24
N VAL A 59 17.99 -12.74 31.09
CA VAL A 59 17.91 -11.34 30.68
C VAL A 59 16.98 -10.60 31.63
N ASP A 60 17.52 -9.57 32.26
CA ASP A 60 16.76 -8.56 32.98
C ASP A 60 16.65 -7.33 32.08
N TYR A 61 15.45 -6.83 31.82
CA TYR A 61 15.31 -5.60 31.03
C TYR A 61 14.23 -4.70 31.60
N VAL A 62 14.50 -3.40 31.52
CA VAL A 62 13.60 -2.31 31.91
C VAL A 62 13.67 -1.25 30.81
N ASP A 63 12.51 -0.92 30.25
CA ASP A 63 12.36 0.05 29.17
C ASP A 63 13.31 -0.24 27.99
N ASN A 64 14.31 0.62 27.79
CA ASN A 64 15.22 0.61 26.66
C ASN A 64 16.61 0.05 27.00
N VAL A 65 16.77 -0.61 28.15
CA VAL A 65 18.01 -1.24 28.57
C VAL A 65 17.77 -2.70 28.96
N ALA A 66 18.55 -3.60 28.36
CA ALA A 66 18.60 -5.02 28.73
C ALA A 66 19.98 -5.39 29.26
N VAL A 67 20.01 -6.19 30.32
CA VAL A 67 21.20 -6.75 30.95
C VAL A 67 21.15 -8.26 30.81
N ILE A 68 22.11 -8.82 30.09
CA ILE A 68 22.24 -10.24 29.81
C ILE A 68 23.32 -10.80 30.73
N ASN A 69 22.94 -11.72 31.62
CA ASN A 69 23.81 -12.28 32.66
C ASN A 69 24.50 -13.59 32.22
N GLY A 70 24.60 -13.83 30.92
CA GLY A 70 25.28 -14.97 30.34
C GLY A 70 24.70 -15.40 29.00
N ILE A 71 25.54 -16.05 28.19
CA ILE A 71 25.17 -16.62 26.89
C ILE A 71 25.39 -18.13 26.90
N ASN A 72 24.52 -18.86 26.21
CA ASN A 72 24.62 -20.32 26.17
C ASN A 72 25.82 -20.71 25.30
N ARG A 73 26.79 -21.41 25.90
CA ARG A 73 28.03 -21.81 25.22
C ARG A 73 27.84 -23.12 24.47
N THR A 74 28.30 -23.16 23.23
CA THR A 74 28.32 -24.39 22.42
C THR A 74 29.42 -25.36 22.89
N LYS A 75 29.14 -26.66 22.79
CA LYS A 75 30.13 -27.73 23.06
C LYS A 75 31.01 -28.04 21.84
N ILE A 76 30.73 -27.44 20.69
CA ILE A 76 31.46 -27.69 19.44
C ILE A 76 32.84 -27.00 19.50
N PRO A 77 33.94 -27.72 19.17
CA PRO A 77 35.27 -27.14 19.12
C PRO A 77 35.35 -25.96 18.13
N ASN A 78 36.14 -24.93 18.47
CA ASN A 78 36.44 -23.77 17.62
C ASN A 78 35.23 -22.95 17.11
N THR A 79 34.05 -23.11 17.69
CA THR A 79 32.88 -22.28 17.36
C THR A 79 32.87 -21.01 18.23
N PRO A 80 32.65 -19.82 17.64
CA PRO A 80 32.50 -18.59 18.41
C PRO A 80 31.27 -18.64 19.31
N LEU A 81 31.24 -17.79 20.34
CA LEU A 81 30.02 -17.57 21.11
C LEU A 81 29.12 -16.64 20.30
N TYR A 82 27.82 -16.85 20.34
CA TYR A 82 26.87 -15.99 19.65
C TYR A 82 25.72 -15.63 20.60
N PHE A 83 25.15 -14.46 20.40
CA PHE A 83 23.83 -14.13 20.93
C PHE A 83 23.14 -13.19 19.96
N GLY A 84 21.83 -13.13 20.07
CA GLY A 84 21.03 -12.23 19.27
C GLY A 84 19.89 -11.64 20.05
N PHE A 85 19.31 -10.59 19.50
CA PHE A 85 18.10 -9.99 20.02
C PHE A 85 17.34 -9.32 18.89
N ILE A 86 16.03 -9.19 19.07
CA ILE A 86 15.14 -8.51 18.14
C ILE A 86 14.67 -7.23 18.80
N VAL A 87 14.72 -6.15 18.05
CA VAL A 87 14.11 -4.87 18.43
C VAL A 87 13.11 -4.43 17.38
N SER A 88 12.15 -3.62 17.78
CA SER A 88 11.19 -3.01 16.84
C SER A 88 10.89 -1.58 17.27
N SER A 89 10.61 -0.70 16.32
CA SER A 89 10.18 0.66 16.65
C SER A 89 8.75 0.65 17.19
N ASN A 90 8.48 1.49 18.20
CA ASN A 90 7.14 1.63 18.77
C ASN A 90 6.24 2.48 17.86
N GLU A 91 6.85 3.43 17.15
CA GLU A 91 6.16 4.45 16.36
C GLU A 91 6.55 4.40 14.88
N ILE A 92 5.72 5.04 14.05
CA ILE A 92 5.99 5.28 12.64
C ILE A 92 6.73 6.62 12.52
N PRO A 93 7.99 6.65 12.08
CA PRO A 93 8.73 7.90 11.96
C PRO A 93 8.06 8.89 11.02
N THR A 94 8.21 10.20 11.28
CA THR A 94 7.69 11.28 10.44
C THR A 94 8.54 11.55 9.20
N LYS A 95 9.82 11.18 9.21
CA LYS A 95 10.76 11.39 8.10
C LYS A 95 10.87 10.13 7.24
N LEU A 96 11.06 10.32 5.93
CA LEU A 96 11.29 9.25 4.95
C LEU A 96 12.34 8.23 5.41
N LYS A 97 13.47 8.72 5.95
CA LYS A 97 14.61 7.92 6.39
C LYS A 97 14.98 8.32 7.82
N THR A 98 15.17 7.33 8.69
CA THR A 98 15.62 7.54 10.07
C THR A 98 16.69 6.51 10.44
N SER A 99 17.76 6.95 11.10
CA SER A 99 18.84 6.09 11.59
C SER A 99 19.00 6.34 13.09
N LYS A 100 18.94 5.26 13.88
CA LYS A 100 19.00 5.30 15.35
C LYS A 100 20.08 4.34 15.85
N ARG A 101 20.81 4.75 16.88
CA ARG A 101 21.93 3.99 17.42
C ARG A 101 21.47 2.99 18.48
N ILE A 102 21.89 1.74 18.33
CA ILE A 102 21.81 0.69 19.34
C ILE A 102 23.23 0.45 19.85
N ILE A 103 23.39 0.43 21.16
CA ILE A 103 24.70 0.28 21.79
C ILE A 103 24.73 -1.05 22.53
N VAL A 104 25.76 -1.85 22.29
CA VAL A 104 26.03 -3.06 23.05
C VAL A 104 27.37 -2.91 23.74
N GLU A 105 27.36 -3.00 25.07
CA GLU A 105 28.53 -2.91 25.92
C GLU A 105 28.75 -4.25 26.61
N ILE A 106 29.96 -4.79 26.47
CA ILE A 106 30.38 -6.02 27.16
C ILE A 106 31.22 -5.60 28.36
N HIS A 107 30.86 -6.09 29.54
CA HIS A 107 31.50 -5.70 30.80
C HIS A 107 32.27 -6.85 31.41
N SER A 108 33.45 -6.55 31.96
CA SER A 108 34.22 -7.44 32.82
C SER A 108 34.83 -6.63 33.96
N ASN A 109 34.71 -7.10 35.19
CA ASN A 109 35.10 -6.42 36.43
C ASN A 109 34.59 -4.98 36.51
N ASN A 110 33.30 -4.79 36.15
CA ASN A 110 32.63 -3.48 36.11
C ASN A 110 33.27 -2.45 35.16
N LYS A 111 33.96 -2.93 34.12
CA LYS A 111 34.54 -2.09 33.05
C LYS A 111 34.04 -2.57 31.69
N VAL A 112 33.73 -1.62 30.82
CA VAL A 112 33.43 -1.88 29.41
C VAL A 112 34.70 -2.38 28.72
N ILE A 113 34.72 -3.64 28.32
CA ILE A 113 35.83 -4.27 27.58
C ILE A 113 35.63 -4.17 26.06
N GLU A 114 34.39 -4.11 25.59
CA GLU A 114 34.03 -3.93 24.18
C GLU A 114 32.75 -3.10 24.06
N LYS A 115 32.69 -2.26 23.04
CA LYS A 115 31.52 -1.41 22.73
C LYS A 115 31.20 -1.47 21.24
N ILE A 116 30.00 -1.92 20.92
CA ILE A 116 29.51 -2.09 19.56
C ILE A 116 28.41 -1.06 19.33
N ASN A 117 28.56 -0.24 18.30
CA ASN A 117 27.54 0.71 17.87
C ASN A 117 26.90 0.18 16.58
N LEU A 118 25.62 -0.13 16.65
CA LEU A 118 24.80 -0.56 15.53
C LEU A 118 23.82 0.54 15.15
N ASN A 119 23.49 0.64 13.87
CA ASN A 119 22.54 1.64 13.38
C ASN A 119 21.31 0.93 12.82
N ALA A 120 20.19 1.06 13.54
CA ALA A 120 18.87 0.66 13.05
C ALA A 120 18.38 1.72 12.07
N ARG A 121 18.21 1.32 10.81
CA ARG A 121 17.78 2.21 9.73
C ARG A 121 16.34 1.88 9.33
N ILE A 122 15.45 2.84 9.53
CA ILE A 122 14.03 2.73 9.20
C ILE A 122 13.75 3.58 7.98
N PHE A 123 13.13 2.97 6.98
CA PHE A 123 12.67 3.64 5.77
C PHE A 123 11.16 3.51 5.70
N ARG A 124 10.47 4.65 5.75
CA ARG A 124 9.02 4.66 5.57
C ARG A 124 8.68 4.88 4.09
N PRO A 125 7.66 4.20 3.55
CA PRO A 125 7.05 4.60 2.30
C PRO A 125 6.37 5.97 2.44
N MET A 126 6.44 6.78 1.40
CA MET A 126 5.83 8.10 1.33
C MET A 126 5.24 8.34 -0.06
N LEU A 127 4.08 8.97 -0.07
CA LEU A 127 3.42 9.43 -1.29
C LEU A 127 3.38 10.94 -1.32
N GLU A 128 3.68 11.49 -2.49
CA GLU A 128 3.61 12.93 -2.77
C GLU A 128 2.76 13.17 -4.00
N ILE A 129 2.04 14.29 -4.03
CA ILE A 129 1.31 14.71 -5.24
C ILE A 129 2.27 15.50 -6.10
N THR A 130 2.36 15.13 -7.37
CA THR A 130 3.18 15.85 -8.34
C THR A 130 2.35 16.76 -9.23
N GLU A 131 1.13 16.35 -9.57
CA GLU A 131 0.26 17.11 -10.46
C GLU A 131 -1.21 16.83 -10.16
N ILE A 132 -1.99 17.90 -10.03
CA ILE A 132 -3.45 17.85 -9.90
C ILE A 132 -4.03 19.21 -10.30
N VAL A 133 -5.29 19.22 -10.76
CA VAL A 133 -6.02 20.46 -11.00
C VAL A 133 -6.39 21.13 -9.67
N GLU A 134 -6.18 22.44 -9.60
CA GLU A 134 -6.53 23.23 -8.40
C GLU A 134 -8.03 23.57 -8.35
N LYS A 135 -8.68 23.65 -9.53
CA LYS A 135 -10.09 24.01 -9.66
C LYS A 135 -10.81 23.23 -10.75
N ILE A 136 -12.11 23.03 -10.55
CA ILE A 136 -13.04 22.50 -11.54
C ILE A 136 -14.15 23.54 -11.74
N GLU A 137 -14.37 23.92 -13.00
CA GLU A 137 -15.43 24.85 -13.38
C GLU A 137 -16.61 24.03 -13.92
N LEU A 138 -17.72 24.01 -13.20
CA LEU A 138 -18.94 23.30 -13.61
C LEU A 138 -19.76 24.21 -14.51
N ASN A 139 -20.15 23.72 -15.68
CA ASN A 139 -21.00 24.40 -16.65
C ASN A 139 -22.09 23.46 -17.19
N ASP A 140 -23.11 24.05 -17.82
CA ASP A 140 -24.28 23.32 -18.33
C ASP A 140 -23.96 22.48 -19.59
N ASP A 141 -22.86 22.78 -20.29
CA ASP A 141 -22.48 22.14 -21.56
C ASP A 141 -21.76 20.80 -21.36
N LYS A 142 -21.21 20.57 -20.17
CA LYS A 142 -20.42 19.38 -19.84
C LYS A 142 -20.96 18.69 -18.61
N LYS A 143 -21.45 17.46 -18.78
CA LYS A 143 -21.92 16.60 -17.69
C LYS A 143 -20.80 15.89 -16.94
N VAL A 144 -19.70 15.51 -17.62
CA VAL A 144 -18.64 14.66 -17.03
C VAL A 144 -17.30 15.39 -16.98
N TYR A 145 -16.71 15.50 -15.79
CA TYR A 145 -15.42 16.15 -15.55
C TYR A 145 -14.36 15.11 -15.17
N LYS A 146 -13.28 15.03 -15.95
CA LYS A 146 -12.13 14.17 -15.67
C LYS A 146 -11.06 14.95 -14.91
N VAL A 147 -10.64 14.42 -13.77
CA VAL A 147 -9.66 15.06 -12.87
C VAL A 147 -8.50 14.10 -12.64
N PRO A 148 -7.47 14.13 -13.51
CA PRO A 148 -6.31 13.28 -13.32
C PRO A 148 -5.52 13.71 -12.08
N MET A 149 -5.04 12.72 -11.33
CA MET A 149 -4.12 12.91 -10.21
C MET A 149 -2.83 12.14 -10.48
N ASN A 150 -1.69 12.84 -10.45
CA ASN A 150 -0.38 12.22 -10.50
C ASN A 150 0.22 12.18 -9.09
N LEU A 151 0.49 10.97 -8.61
CA LEU A 151 1.23 10.76 -7.37
C LEU A 151 2.65 10.28 -7.67
N LYS A 152 3.53 10.45 -6.70
CA LYS A 152 4.91 9.99 -6.70
C LYS A 152 5.16 9.14 -5.47
N TYR A 153 5.66 7.93 -5.69
CA TYR A 153 6.06 7.01 -4.62
C TYR A 153 7.55 7.17 -4.28
N ILE A 154 7.85 7.29 -2.98
CA ILE A 154 9.19 7.50 -2.43
C ILE A 154 9.39 6.54 -1.25
N GLY A 155 10.44 5.72 -1.25
CA GLY A 155 10.72 4.81 -0.14
C GLY A 155 10.96 3.37 -0.57
N PHE A 156 11.01 2.48 0.43
CA PHE A 156 11.09 1.04 0.24
C PHE A 156 9.82 0.37 0.76
N GLY A 157 9.58 -0.86 0.28
CA GLY A 157 8.45 -1.69 0.67
C GLY A 157 7.25 -1.54 -0.25
N ASP A 158 6.33 -2.49 -0.11
CA ASP A 158 5.08 -2.50 -0.84
C ASP A 158 4.00 -1.77 -0.05
N ILE A 159 3.21 -0.94 -0.74
CA ILE A 159 2.06 -0.25 -0.15
C ILE A 159 0.74 -0.63 -0.81
N LYS A 160 -0.33 -0.60 -0.02
CA LYS A 160 -1.72 -0.70 -0.45
C LYS A 160 -2.39 0.66 -0.30
N LEU A 161 -3.11 1.09 -1.34
CA LEU A 161 -3.75 2.39 -1.44
C LEU A 161 -5.27 2.29 -1.39
N LYS A 162 -5.90 3.15 -0.60
CA LYS A 162 -7.35 3.35 -0.60
C LYS A 162 -7.66 4.82 -0.93
N ARG A 163 -8.69 5.02 -1.76
CA ARG A 163 -9.13 6.35 -2.20
C ARG A 163 -10.44 6.70 -1.52
N GLU A 164 -10.54 7.94 -1.06
CA GLU A 164 -11.76 8.51 -0.50
C GLU A 164 -11.91 9.95 -1.03
N ALA A 165 -13.13 10.37 -1.36
CA ALA A 165 -13.43 11.78 -1.59
C ALA A 165 -14.45 12.24 -0.55
N GLU A 166 -14.28 13.44 -0.04
CA GLU A 166 -15.22 14.09 0.87
C GLU A 166 -15.87 15.27 0.15
N ILE A 167 -17.20 15.24 0.08
CA ILE A 167 -18.04 16.22 -0.58
C ILE A 167 -19.13 16.61 0.40
N GLU A 168 -19.21 17.89 0.76
CA GLU A 168 -20.15 18.39 1.78
C GLU A 168 -20.12 17.61 3.12
N GLY A 169 -18.94 17.08 3.50
CA GLY A 169 -18.79 16.27 4.72
C GLY A 169 -19.21 14.81 4.58
N ARG A 170 -19.68 14.38 3.40
CA ARG A 170 -19.95 12.98 3.08
C ARG A 170 -18.74 12.35 2.41
N ILE A 171 -18.27 11.24 2.95
CA ILE A 171 -17.22 10.45 2.32
C ILE A 171 -17.85 9.59 1.23
N VAL A 172 -17.50 9.87 0.00
CA VAL A 172 -17.80 9.08 -1.19
C VAL A 172 -16.56 8.28 -1.54
N SER A 173 -16.64 6.98 -1.31
CA SER A 173 -15.70 5.97 -1.79
C SER A 173 -16.54 4.92 -2.49
N GLN A 174 -17.01 5.21 -3.71
CA GLN A 174 -17.74 4.21 -4.48
C GLN A 174 -16.74 3.17 -5.02
N GLY A 175 -16.47 2.17 -4.19
CA GLY A 175 -15.94 0.91 -4.69
C GLY A 175 -17.03 0.21 -5.45
N GLN A 176 -17.06 0.41 -6.77
CA GLN A 176 -17.88 -0.44 -7.64
C GLN A 176 -17.39 -1.88 -7.47
N SER A 177 -18.29 -2.79 -7.14
CA SER A 177 -17.93 -4.21 -7.09
C SER A 177 -17.43 -4.64 -8.46
N LEU A 178 -16.64 -5.70 -8.53
CA LEU A 178 -16.25 -6.32 -9.81
C LEU A 178 -17.47 -6.53 -10.71
N ILE A 179 -18.59 -6.95 -10.12
CA ILE A 179 -19.86 -7.21 -10.81
C ILE A 179 -20.45 -5.92 -11.38
N ASP A 180 -20.42 -4.82 -10.63
CA ASP A 180 -20.93 -3.52 -11.07
C ASP A 180 -20.11 -2.97 -12.25
N GLU A 181 -18.78 -3.08 -12.22
CA GLU A 181 -17.93 -2.64 -13.33
C GLU A 181 -18.08 -3.56 -14.56
N LEU A 182 -18.26 -4.86 -14.37
CA LEU A 182 -18.59 -5.78 -15.46
C LEU A 182 -19.94 -5.44 -16.10
N LEU A 183 -20.97 -5.20 -15.29
CA LEU A 183 -22.29 -4.75 -15.75
C LEU A 183 -22.21 -3.49 -16.60
N ARG A 184 -21.47 -2.48 -16.12
CA ARG A 184 -21.24 -1.24 -16.84
C ARG A 184 -20.58 -1.49 -18.20
N ARG A 185 -19.54 -2.32 -18.25
CA ARG A 185 -18.84 -2.63 -19.51
C ARG A 185 -19.72 -3.40 -20.48
N ILE A 186 -20.50 -4.36 -19.99
CA ILE A 186 -21.49 -5.09 -20.80
C ILE A 186 -22.49 -4.10 -21.39
N TYR A 187 -23.02 -3.17 -20.60
CA TYR A 187 -23.95 -2.16 -21.09
C TYR A 187 -23.37 -1.31 -22.22
N VAL A 188 -22.19 -0.72 -22.01
CA VAL A 188 -21.51 0.10 -23.03
C VAL A 188 -21.24 -0.71 -24.29
N ASP A 189 -20.71 -1.91 -24.13
CA ASP A 189 -20.36 -2.77 -25.25
C ASP A 189 -21.58 -3.25 -26.04
N VAL A 190 -22.70 -3.54 -25.37
CA VAL A 190 -23.95 -3.90 -26.05
C VAL A 190 -24.58 -2.69 -26.73
N GLN A 191 -24.52 -1.49 -26.15
CA GLN A 191 -25.00 -0.28 -26.82
C GLN A 191 -24.15 0.10 -28.05
N GLU A 192 -22.83 0.05 -27.94
CA GLU A 192 -21.91 0.48 -29.00
C GLU A 192 -21.81 -0.56 -30.13
N ASN A 193 -21.87 -1.86 -29.81
CA ASN A 193 -21.67 -2.95 -30.76
C ASN A 193 -22.95 -3.76 -31.04
N ALA A 194 -24.13 -3.16 -30.87
CA ALA A 194 -25.44 -3.78 -31.11
C ALA A 194 -25.65 -4.28 -32.56
N THR A 195 -24.78 -3.92 -33.50
CA THR A 195 -25.04 -4.15 -34.94
C THR A 195 -23.93 -4.78 -35.77
N ASN A 196 -22.72 -5.05 -35.26
CA ASN A 196 -21.65 -5.58 -36.12
C ASN A 196 -20.96 -6.85 -35.60
N GLU A 197 -20.93 -7.80 -36.53
CA GLU A 197 -20.03 -8.94 -36.72
C GLU A 197 -20.00 -10.05 -35.67
N THR A 198 -20.36 -11.24 -36.17
CA THR A 198 -19.93 -12.55 -35.68
C THR A 198 -18.54 -12.48 -35.05
N CYS A 199 -18.44 -12.78 -33.75
CA CYS A 199 -17.19 -13.01 -33.05
C CYS A 199 -16.47 -14.23 -33.64
N GLU A 200 -15.83 -14.07 -34.80
CA GLU A 200 -14.93 -15.07 -35.34
C GLU A 200 -13.65 -15.11 -34.49
N ASN A 201 -13.44 -16.26 -33.85
CA ASN A 201 -12.17 -16.71 -33.24
C ASN A 201 -11.41 -15.68 -32.41
N ARG A 202 -11.78 -15.54 -31.12
CA ARG A 202 -10.91 -14.94 -30.11
C ARG A 202 -10.89 -15.78 -28.84
N ASN A 203 -10.10 -16.85 -28.86
CA ASN A 203 -9.76 -17.60 -27.66
C ASN A 203 -8.47 -17.03 -27.07
N HIS A 204 -8.55 -16.23 -26.00
CA HIS A 204 -7.34 -15.81 -25.28
C HIS A 204 -7.36 -16.12 -23.78
N LEU A 205 -8.53 -16.38 -23.17
CA LEU A 205 -8.65 -16.90 -21.79
C LEU A 205 -9.48 -18.17 -21.76
N GLN A 206 -8.96 -19.23 -21.15
CA GLN A 206 -9.78 -20.38 -20.76
C GLN A 206 -10.33 -20.14 -19.37
N LEU A 207 -11.53 -19.57 -19.29
CA LEU A 207 -12.24 -19.49 -18.03
C LEU A 207 -12.87 -20.84 -17.70
N GLU A 208 -12.81 -21.23 -16.42
CA GLU A 208 -13.53 -22.39 -15.94
C GLU A 208 -15.05 -22.15 -16.07
N GLU A 209 -15.79 -23.12 -16.62
CA GLU A 209 -17.24 -23.02 -16.83
C GLU A 209 -17.99 -22.67 -15.52
N GLY A 210 -17.52 -23.19 -14.38
CA GLY A 210 -18.04 -22.86 -13.06
C GLY A 210 -17.84 -21.39 -12.66
N ALA A 211 -16.75 -20.75 -13.09
CA ALA A 211 -16.50 -19.33 -12.83
C ALA A 211 -17.41 -18.43 -13.67
N ILE A 212 -17.62 -18.77 -14.95
CA ILE A 212 -18.52 -18.04 -15.84
C ILE A 212 -19.95 -18.09 -15.31
N ASN A 213 -20.41 -19.27 -14.89
CA ASN A 213 -21.75 -19.45 -14.33
C ASN A 213 -21.97 -18.62 -13.06
N ARG A 214 -20.95 -18.53 -12.19
CA ARG A 214 -21.01 -17.69 -10.97
C ARG A 214 -21.11 -16.20 -11.30
N ILE A 215 -20.24 -15.70 -12.18
CA ILE A 215 -20.22 -14.28 -12.57
C ILE A 215 -21.57 -13.91 -13.20
N THR A 216 -22.03 -14.72 -14.15
CA THR A 216 -23.31 -14.53 -14.85
C THR A 216 -24.50 -14.54 -13.87
N SER A 217 -24.51 -15.45 -12.90
CA SER A 217 -25.58 -15.51 -11.88
C SER A 217 -25.59 -14.27 -10.98
N GLU A 218 -24.42 -13.75 -10.60
CA GLU A 218 -24.34 -12.55 -9.76
C GLU A 218 -24.74 -11.28 -10.55
N ILE A 219 -24.36 -11.20 -11.83
CA ILE A 219 -24.82 -10.16 -12.77
C ILE A 219 -26.35 -10.17 -12.87
N GLU A 220 -26.94 -11.35 -13.10
CA GLU A 220 -28.40 -11.52 -13.17
C GLU A 220 -29.08 -11.05 -11.88
N LYS A 221 -28.59 -11.52 -10.73
CA LYS A 221 -29.13 -11.15 -9.43
C LYS A 221 -29.06 -9.63 -9.21
N ARG A 222 -27.93 -9.01 -9.58
CA ARG A 222 -27.72 -7.57 -9.43
C ARG A 222 -28.66 -6.74 -10.32
N ILE A 223 -28.94 -7.22 -11.54
CA ILE A 223 -29.94 -6.61 -12.43
C ILE A 223 -31.34 -6.72 -11.82
N MET A 224 -31.71 -7.88 -11.29
CA MET A 224 -33.02 -8.11 -10.67
C MET A 224 -33.25 -7.30 -9.38
N GLU A 225 -32.18 -6.92 -8.66
CA GLU A 225 -32.26 -6.07 -7.48
C GLU A 225 -32.63 -4.60 -7.81
N GLY A 226 -32.58 -4.18 -9.09
CA GLY A 226 -33.14 -2.92 -9.58
C GLY A 226 -32.37 -1.63 -9.27
N ASN A 227 -31.34 -1.68 -8.42
CA ASN A 227 -30.54 -0.49 -8.06
C ASN A 227 -29.36 -0.26 -9.03
N LEU A 228 -29.63 -0.23 -10.35
CA LEU A 228 -28.59 -0.08 -11.38
C LEU A 228 -28.18 1.39 -11.64
N GLU A 229 -28.99 2.36 -11.21
CA GLU A 229 -28.71 3.80 -11.35
C GLU A 229 -27.45 4.26 -10.58
N ASP A 230 -27.04 3.48 -9.58
CA ASP A 230 -25.81 3.67 -8.80
C ASP A 230 -24.56 3.11 -9.51
N VAL A 231 -24.77 2.31 -10.57
CA VAL A 231 -23.74 1.51 -11.25
C VAL A 231 -23.44 2.02 -12.66
N ILE A 232 -24.46 2.41 -13.41
CA ILE A 232 -24.37 2.81 -14.82
C ILE A 232 -25.02 4.20 -14.99
N ASP A 233 -24.23 5.16 -15.43
CA ASP A 233 -24.73 6.52 -15.74
C ASP A 233 -25.57 6.54 -17.00
N ASP A 234 -26.65 7.32 -16.99
CA ASP A 234 -27.59 7.44 -18.12
C ASP A 234 -28.06 6.07 -18.62
N ILE A 235 -28.14 5.07 -17.73
CA ILE A 235 -28.72 3.76 -18.04
C ILE A 235 -30.14 3.99 -18.56
N ASP A 236 -30.40 3.48 -19.76
CA ASP A 236 -31.77 3.38 -20.24
C ASP A 236 -32.50 2.41 -19.28
N PRO A 237 -33.48 2.89 -18.49
CA PRO A 237 -34.14 2.07 -17.46
C PRO A 237 -34.73 0.79 -18.04
N ASP A 238 -35.15 0.86 -19.30
CA ASP A 238 -35.80 -0.24 -19.99
C ASP A 238 -34.80 -1.18 -20.66
N PHE A 239 -33.51 -0.84 -20.72
CA PHE A 239 -32.50 -1.60 -21.47
C PHE A 239 -32.37 -3.03 -20.97
N PHE A 240 -32.14 -3.20 -19.66
CA PHE A 240 -32.06 -4.53 -19.08
C PHE A 240 -33.45 -5.15 -18.97
N GLU A 241 -34.50 -4.38 -18.69
CA GLU A 241 -35.85 -4.92 -18.62
C GLU A 241 -36.26 -5.63 -19.92
N GLN A 242 -35.93 -5.07 -21.08
CA GLN A 242 -36.19 -5.66 -22.40
C GLN A 242 -35.59 -7.06 -22.55
N TYR A 243 -34.35 -7.27 -22.10
CA TYR A 243 -33.71 -8.58 -22.16
C TYR A 243 -34.32 -9.57 -21.16
N PHE A 244 -34.83 -9.11 -20.03
CA PHE A 244 -35.40 -9.96 -18.98
C PHE A 244 -36.94 -10.11 -19.06
N THR A 245 -37.59 -9.59 -20.11
CA THR A 245 -39.05 -9.76 -20.34
C THR A 245 -39.47 -11.19 -20.67
N SER A 246 -38.60 -11.99 -21.31
CA SER A 246 -38.88 -13.39 -21.67
C SER A 246 -37.67 -14.29 -21.44
N THR A 247 -37.91 -15.59 -21.30
CA THR A 247 -36.82 -16.59 -21.17
C THR A 247 -35.92 -16.61 -22.41
N GLU A 248 -36.45 -16.28 -23.58
CA GLU A 248 -35.71 -16.32 -24.85
C GLU A 248 -34.75 -15.13 -24.97
N THR A 249 -35.25 -13.91 -24.73
CA THR A 249 -34.43 -12.69 -24.67
C THR A 249 -33.40 -12.73 -23.55
N LYS A 250 -33.73 -13.39 -22.42
CA LYS A 250 -32.80 -13.59 -21.32
C LYS A 250 -31.65 -14.49 -21.74
N ASN A 251 -31.94 -15.60 -22.40
CA ASN A 251 -30.91 -16.50 -22.92
C ASN A 251 -30.04 -15.83 -23.99
N GLU A 252 -30.60 -14.92 -24.78
CA GLU A 252 -29.86 -14.11 -25.74
C GLU A 252 -28.88 -13.15 -25.06
N PHE A 253 -29.34 -12.41 -24.05
CA PHE A 253 -28.48 -11.56 -23.22
C PHE A 253 -27.37 -12.36 -22.55
N LEU A 254 -27.70 -13.50 -21.94
CA LEU A 254 -26.71 -14.37 -21.29
C LEU A 254 -25.68 -14.92 -22.29
N LYS A 255 -26.07 -15.21 -23.53
CA LYS A 255 -25.13 -15.59 -24.59
C LYS A 255 -24.22 -14.43 -24.98
N ILE A 256 -24.73 -13.21 -25.06
CA ILE A 256 -23.91 -12.01 -25.33
C ILE A 256 -22.89 -11.81 -24.21
N VAL A 257 -23.34 -11.87 -22.94
CA VAL A 257 -22.47 -11.82 -21.77
C VAL A 257 -21.42 -12.92 -21.86
N TYR A 258 -21.81 -14.18 -22.09
CA TYR A 258 -20.90 -15.32 -22.19
C TYR A 258 -19.86 -15.16 -23.30
N THR A 259 -20.28 -14.66 -24.47
CA THR A 259 -19.41 -14.53 -25.66
C THR A 259 -18.45 -13.36 -25.52
N ARG A 260 -18.83 -12.31 -24.79
CA ARG A 260 -18.02 -11.09 -24.66
C ARG A 260 -17.35 -10.93 -23.29
N LEU A 261 -17.63 -11.82 -22.34
CA LEU A 261 -17.03 -11.80 -21.00
C LEU A 261 -15.50 -11.81 -21.09
N ASP A 262 -14.94 -12.63 -21.99
CA ASP A 262 -13.50 -12.75 -22.17
C ASP A 262 -12.87 -11.42 -22.61
N ASP A 263 -13.43 -10.77 -23.64
CA ASP A 263 -12.94 -9.46 -24.12
C ASP A 263 -13.10 -8.38 -23.05
N ILE A 264 -14.23 -8.38 -22.33
CA ILE A 264 -14.48 -7.44 -21.23
C ILE A 264 -13.48 -7.65 -20.09
N LEU A 265 -13.19 -8.91 -19.73
CA LEU A 265 -12.21 -9.26 -18.70
C LEU A 265 -10.79 -8.93 -19.12
N ILE A 266 -10.41 -9.14 -20.39
CA ILE A 266 -9.10 -8.72 -20.93
C ILE A 266 -8.97 -7.20 -20.87
N ASN A 267 -9.95 -6.46 -21.37
CA ASN A 267 -9.93 -4.99 -21.33
C ASN A 267 -9.88 -4.48 -19.89
N PHE A 268 -10.61 -5.13 -18.99
CA PHE A 268 -10.58 -4.82 -17.57
C PHE A 268 -9.22 -5.10 -16.94
N LEU A 269 -8.60 -6.25 -17.23
CA LEU A 269 -7.25 -6.58 -16.77
C LEU A 269 -6.20 -5.60 -17.32
N THR A 270 -6.30 -5.21 -18.59
CA THR A 270 -5.43 -4.20 -19.21
C THR A 270 -5.59 -2.86 -18.52
N ASP A 271 -6.83 -2.39 -18.31
CA ASP A 271 -7.11 -1.14 -17.60
C ASP A 271 -6.59 -1.17 -16.16
N ILE A 272 -6.69 -2.32 -15.50
CA ILE A 272 -6.15 -2.52 -14.15
C ILE A 272 -4.64 -2.44 -14.16
N VAL A 273 -3.97 -3.09 -15.12
CA VAL A 273 -2.51 -3.04 -15.29
C VAL A 273 -2.07 -1.62 -15.58
N ASP A 274 -2.77 -0.89 -16.43
CA ASP A 274 -2.48 0.51 -16.77
C ASP A 274 -2.70 1.45 -15.57
N LYS A 275 -3.70 1.14 -14.72
CA LYS A 275 -3.95 1.86 -13.45
C LYS A 275 -2.99 1.45 -12.34
N TYR A 276 -2.35 0.27 -12.43
CA TYR A 276 -1.38 -0.17 -11.45
C TYR A 276 -0.08 0.59 -11.64
N PRO A 277 0.24 1.45 -10.69
CA PRO A 277 1.18 2.49 -11.02
C PRO A 277 2.64 2.08 -10.84
N THR A 278 2.92 0.91 -10.24
CA THR A 278 4.22 0.19 -10.24
C THR A 278 4.20 -1.04 -9.32
N ASP A 279 5.16 -1.96 -9.47
CA ASP A 279 5.27 -3.22 -8.72
C ASP A 279 5.10 -3.09 -7.19
N ASN A 280 5.58 -1.98 -6.62
CA ASN A 280 5.61 -1.74 -5.17
C ASN A 280 4.34 -1.02 -4.66
N VAL A 281 3.40 -0.68 -5.53
CA VAL A 281 2.21 0.10 -5.18
C VAL A 281 0.97 -0.62 -5.70
N ARG A 282 0.14 -1.10 -4.77
CA ARG A 282 -1.12 -1.80 -5.09
C ARG A 282 -2.30 -0.94 -4.68
N LEU A 283 -3.33 -0.87 -5.51
CA LEU A 283 -4.64 -0.40 -5.09
C LEU A 283 -5.27 -1.46 -4.19
N GLN A 284 -5.78 -1.06 -3.03
CA GLN A 284 -6.56 -1.94 -2.15
C GLN A 284 -7.81 -2.43 -2.87
N GLU A 285 -8.41 -1.55 -3.68
CA GLU A 285 -9.54 -1.85 -4.54
C GLU A 285 -9.25 -1.25 -5.93
N PRO A 286 -8.65 -2.03 -6.85
CA PRO A 286 -8.21 -1.54 -8.16
C PRO A 286 -9.36 -1.09 -9.08
N HIS A 287 -10.59 -1.52 -8.76
CA HIS A 287 -11.80 -1.24 -9.54
C HIS A 287 -12.54 0.01 -9.05
N THR A 288 -12.22 0.50 -7.85
CA THR A 288 -12.91 1.60 -7.16
C THR A 288 -12.53 2.94 -7.76
N ASN A 289 -13.25 3.43 -8.76
CA ASN A 289 -13.12 4.82 -9.21
C ASN A 289 -13.86 5.76 -8.25
N ILE A 290 -13.29 6.95 -7.97
CA ILE A 290 -14.09 7.99 -7.32
C ILE A 290 -15.04 8.53 -8.39
N TYR A 291 -16.30 8.12 -8.26
CA TYR A 291 -17.41 8.64 -9.03
C TYR A 291 -18.36 9.36 -8.07
N THR A 292 -18.79 10.55 -8.45
CA THR A 292 -19.69 11.35 -7.62
C THR A 292 -20.57 12.23 -8.49
N LYS A 293 -21.85 12.29 -8.14
CA LYS A 293 -22.85 13.21 -8.71
C LYS A 293 -22.97 14.41 -7.78
N ILE A 294 -22.86 15.61 -8.33
CA ILE A 294 -23.04 16.87 -7.62
C ILE A 294 -24.33 17.50 -8.12
N ASP A 295 -25.35 17.40 -7.29
CA ASP A 295 -26.69 17.95 -7.47
C ASP A 295 -26.85 19.33 -6.79
N SER A 296 -26.07 19.59 -5.74
CA SER A 296 -26.03 20.87 -5.01
C SER A 296 -24.83 21.75 -5.41
N ARG A 297 -24.90 23.05 -5.06
CA ARG A 297 -23.77 23.97 -5.20
C ARG A 297 -22.74 23.71 -4.10
N ILE A 298 -21.58 23.22 -4.49
CA ILE A 298 -20.44 22.98 -3.59
C ILE A 298 -19.28 23.91 -3.93
N ASP A 299 -18.49 24.24 -2.91
CA ASP A 299 -17.33 25.13 -3.07
C ASP A 299 -16.00 24.36 -3.19
N LYS A 300 -15.96 23.11 -2.70
CA LYS A 300 -14.75 22.29 -2.66
C LYS A 300 -15.03 20.80 -2.60
N ILE A 301 -14.05 20.03 -3.08
CA ILE A 301 -13.96 18.57 -2.93
C ILE A 301 -12.63 18.27 -2.24
N THR A 302 -12.66 17.43 -1.20
CA THR A 302 -11.42 16.98 -0.54
C THR A 302 -11.14 15.54 -0.91
N ILE A 303 -10.05 15.28 -1.63
CA ILE A 303 -9.62 13.91 -1.95
C ILE A 303 -8.63 13.47 -0.88
N ARG A 304 -8.82 12.28 -0.32
CA ARG A 304 -7.92 11.65 0.64
C ARG A 304 -7.39 10.35 0.05
N VAL A 305 -6.08 10.25 -0.07
CA VAL A 305 -5.39 9.01 -0.44
C VAL A 305 -4.78 8.40 0.82
N LEU A 306 -5.41 7.33 1.28
CA LEU A 306 -4.98 6.56 2.43
C LEU A 306 -4.04 5.45 1.97
N TYR A 307 -3.01 5.15 2.75
CA TYR A 307 -2.10 4.08 2.40
C TYR A 307 -1.52 3.36 3.61
N LYS A 308 -1.24 2.07 3.42
CA LYS A 308 -0.60 1.21 4.41
C LYS A 308 0.42 0.28 3.79
N ASP A 309 1.37 -0.22 4.57
CA ASP A 309 2.36 -1.19 4.11
C ASP A 309 1.94 -2.65 4.37
N LYS A 310 2.84 -3.58 4.06
CA LYS A 310 2.67 -5.03 4.30
C LYS A 310 2.51 -5.42 5.78
N LEU A 311 2.90 -4.55 6.72
CA LEU A 311 2.79 -4.74 8.18
C LEU A 311 1.54 -4.05 8.74
N ASP A 312 0.64 -3.58 7.87
CA ASP A 312 -0.55 -2.82 8.22
C ASP A 312 -0.26 -1.50 8.97
N ASN A 313 0.94 -0.94 8.82
CA ASN A 313 1.21 0.42 9.29
C ASN A 313 0.40 1.41 8.46
N ILE A 314 -0.49 2.15 9.10
CA ILE A 314 -1.30 3.19 8.46
C ILE A 314 -0.53 4.51 8.49
N TYR A 315 -0.35 5.11 7.32
CA TYR A 315 0.35 6.37 7.16
C TYR A 315 -0.63 7.55 7.10
N PRO A 316 -0.17 8.78 7.43
CA PRO A 316 -1.00 9.97 7.26
C PRO A 316 -1.55 10.08 5.83
N PRO A 317 -2.85 10.39 5.66
CA PRO A 317 -3.42 10.53 4.35
C PRO A 317 -2.76 11.67 3.58
N VAL A 318 -2.67 11.49 2.27
CA VAL A 318 -2.37 12.58 1.35
C VAL A 318 -3.70 13.25 1.02
N GLU A 319 -3.91 14.46 1.54
CA GLU A 319 -5.15 15.23 1.38
C GLU A 319 -5.01 16.33 0.33
N ILE A 320 -6.04 16.48 -0.50
CA ILE A 320 -6.08 17.43 -1.61
C ILE A 320 -7.39 18.15 -1.59
N GLN A 321 -7.36 19.47 -1.67
CA GLN A 321 -8.57 20.27 -1.80
C GLN A 321 -8.64 20.85 -3.20
N ILE A 322 -9.68 20.48 -3.94
CA ILE A 322 -9.99 21.02 -5.26
C ILE A 322 -11.12 22.01 -5.11
N LYS A 323 -10.93 23.23 -5.60
CA LYS A 323 -11.96 24.27 -5.58
C LYS A 323 -12.99 24.02 -6.67
N ILE A 324 -14.27 24.15 -6.35
CA ILE A 324 -15.35 24.07 -7.33
C ILE A 324 -15.86 25.49 -7.61
N ILE A 325 -15.98 25.81 -8.91
CA ILE A 325 -16.60 27.04 -9.37
C ILE A 325 -17.84 26.63 -10.15
N ASP A 326 -19.00 26.71 -9.51
CA ASP A 326 -20.26 26.33 -10.12
C ASP A 326 -20.85 27.49 -10.94
N GLN A 327 -20.76 27.38 -12.28
CA GLN A 327 -21.32 28.33 -13.23
C GLN A 327 -22.62 27.81 -13.87
N ARG A 328 -23.15 26.68 -13.40
CA ARG A 328 -24.40 26.09 -13.91
C ARG A 328 -25.57 27.02 -13.65
N ILE A 329 -26.37 27.22 -14.69
CA ILE A 329 -27.59 28.05 -14.65
C ILE A 329 -28.80 27.14 -14.54
N LYS A 330 -28.76 26.00 -15.24
CA LYS A 330 -29.72 24.91 -15.08
C LYS A 330 -29.20 24.05 -13.93
N ASN A 331 -30.03 23.72 -12.94
CA ASN A 331 -29.68 22.80 -11.85
C ASN A 331 -29.53 21.36 -12.38
N THR A 332 -28.63 21.14 -13.33
CA THR A 332 -28.35 19.85 -13.96
C THR A 332 -27.22 19.16 -13.22
N GLU A 333 -27.37 17.86 -12.98
CA GLU A 333 -26.36 17.04 -12.33
C GLU A 333 -25.02 17.09 -13.06
N ALA A 334 -23.93 17.17 -12.30
CA ALA A 334 -22.57 17.11 -12.81
C ALA A 334 -21.84 15.93 -12.18
N SER A 335 -21.21 15.13 -13.02
CA SER A 335 -20.48 13.92 -12.64
C SER A 335 -18.99 14.17 -12.67
N ILE A 336 -18.29 13.86 -11.57
CA ILE A 336 -16.83 13.97 -11.51
C ILE A 336 -16.20 12.58 -11.45
N ASN A 337 -15.29 12.32 -12.38
CA ASN A 337 -14.49 11.11 -12.47
C ASN A 337 -13.01 11.47 -12.26
N MET A 338 -12.38 10.86 -11.25
CA MET A 338 -11.00 11.19 -10.86
C MET A 338 -10.06 10.00 -11.12
N PRO A 339 -9.51 9.86 -12.35
CA PRO A 339 -8.48 8.86 -12.60
C PRO A 339 -7.18 9.21 -11.87
N MET A 340 -6.47 8.19 -11.38
CA MET A 340 -5.20 8.37 -10.68
C MET A 340 -4.11 7.60 -11.42
N VAL A 341 -2.99 8.27 -11.65
CA VAL A 341 -1.75 7.69 -12.15
C VAL A 341 -0.71 7.90 -11.07
N ILE A 342 0.04 6.88 -10.71
CA ILE A 342 1.18 7.05 -9.80
C ILE A 342 2.43 6.72 -10.62
N LYS A 343 3.44 7.57 -10.52
CA LYS A 343 4.73 7.36 -11.17
C LYS A 343 5.72 6.91 -10.11
N LYS A 344 6.44 5.82 -10.40
CA LYS A 344 7.62 5.45 -9.63
C LYS A 344 8.76 6.37 -10.02
N TRP A 345 9.57 6.71 -9.03
CA TRP A 345 10.79 7.48 -9.22
C TRP A 345 11.81 6.64 -10.01
N GLU A 346 12.26 7.12 -11.18
CA GLU A 346 13.27 6.46 -12.03
C GLU A 346 14.73 6.77 -11.62
N GLU A 347 15.03 7.96 -11.09
CA GLU A 347 16.36 8.30 -10.57
C GLU A 347 16.64 7.71 -9.17
N ASP A 348 17.88 7.23 -9.00
CA ASP A 348 18.44 6.50 -7.87
C ASP A 348 18.50 7.35 -6.57
N PRO A 349 17.56 7.22 -5.60
CA PRO A 349 17.49 8.13 -4.46
C PRO A 349 18.14 7.58 -3.18
N PHE A 350 18.76 6.41 -3.24
CA PHE A 350 19.34 5.76 -2.08
C PHE A 350 20.85 5.59 -2.28
N LEU A 351 21.57 6.69 -2.05
CA LEU A 351 22.92 6.69 -1.49
C LEU A 351 23.09 5.45 -0.60
N ASN A 352 24.22 4.77 -0.78
CA ASN A 352 24.63 3.58 -0.04
C ASN A 352 24.11 3.69 1.41
N VAL A 353 23.14 2.84 1.77
CA VAL A 353 22.42 2.90 3.05
C VAL A 353 23.40 2.94 4.24
N ALA A 354 24.62 2.43 4.03
CA ALA A 354 25.75 2.54 4.94
C ALA A 354 26.11 3.98 5.37
N GLU A 355 25.99 4.97 4.49
CA GLU A 355 26.47 6.36 4.64
C GLU A 355 25.46 7.32 5.30
N MET A 356 24.28 6.84 5.73
CA MET A 356 23.29 7.68 6.38
C MET A 356 23.77 8.28 7.70
N GLU A 357 23.55 9.60 7.87
CA GLU A 357 23.78 10.29 9.15
C GLU A 357 22.91 9.70 10.27
N VAL A 358 23.55 9.37 11.38
CA VAL A 358 22.91 8.82 12.57
C VAL A 358 22.37 9.96 13.41
N LYS A 359 21.07 9.93 13.74
CA LYS A 359 20.54 10.87 14.72
C LYS A 359 20.98 10.41 16.11
N GLU A 360 21.71 11.27 16.81
CA GLU A 360 21.98 11.11 18.22
C GLU A 360 20.79 11.69 18.99
N ASP A 361 20.09 10.86 19.76
CA ASP A 361 19.11 11.35 20.72
C ASP A 361 19.88 11.88 21.94
N ASN A 362 19.70 13.17 22.25
CA ASN A 362 20.08 13.77 23.53
C ASN A 362 19.10 13.37 24.62
#